data_AF-A0A7J9B1W7-F1
#
_entry.id   AF-A0A7J9B1W7-F1
#
_cell.length_a   1.000
_cell.length_b   1.000
_cell.length_c   1.000
_cell.angle_alpha   90.00
_cell.angle_beta   90.00
_cell.angle_gamma   90.00
#
_symmetry.space_group_name_H-M   'P 1'
#
loop_
_entity.id
_entity.type
_entity.pdbx_description
1 polymer ?
#
loop_
_entity_poly.entity_id
_entity_poly.type
_entity_poly.pdbx_seq_one_letter_code
_entity_poly.pdbx_strand_id
1 'polypeptide(L)' 'MGLPAHTDHGLLTLLIQNDTVGLQVLHKDKWVNIHPIPNSFLANNGDHIE' A
#
# COMPACT_ATOMS: atom_id res chain seq x y z
N MET A 1 7.61 1.74 -14.13
CA MET A 1 6.69 1.80 -12.97
C MET A 1 5.79 0.59 -13.02
N GLY A 2 5.50 -0.02 -11.87
CA GLY A 2 4.57 -1.17 -11.80
C GLY A 2 3.12 -0.71 -11.92
N LEU A 3 2.65 0.14 -11.00
CA LEU A 3 1.32 0.73 -10.97
C LEU A 3 1.43 2.24 -10.75
N PRO A 4 0.66 3.10 -11.45
CA PRO A 4 0.65 4.54 -11.22
C PRO A 4 0.18 4.90 -9.81
N ALA A 5 0.53 6.10 -9.32
CA ALA A 5 0.03 6.62 -8.06
C ALA A 5 -1.51 6.77 -8.10
N HIS A 6 -2.18 6.26 -7.08
CA HIS A 6 -3.64 6.28 -6.92
C HIS A 6 -4.01 6.14 -5.43
N THR A 7 -5.29 6.33 -5.12
CA THR A 7 -5.93 5.86 -3.89
C THR A 7 -6.83 4.67 -4.22
N ASP A 8 -7.12 3.84 -3.22
CA ASP A 8 -7.95 2.65 -3.39
C ASP A 8 -9.43 3.00 -3.26
N HIS A 9 -10.22 2.65 -4.27
CA HIS A 9 -11.67 2.71 -4.15
C HIS A 9 -12.20 1.59 -3.23
N GLY A 10 -13.21 1.90 -2.42
CA GLY A 10 -13.83 0.94 -1.50
C GLY A 10 -13.52 1.23 -0.03
N LEU A 11 -13.70 0.22 0.84
CA LEU A 11 -13.58 0.38 2.29
C LEU A 11 -12.18 0.05 2.81
N LEU A 12 -11.70 -1.16 2.50
CA LEU A 12 -10.45 -1.70 3.03
C LEU A 12 -9.80 -2.62 2.00
N THR A 13 -8.51 -2.42 1.78
CA THR A 13 -7.66 -3.33 1.01
C THR A 13 -6.75 -4.11 1.95
N LEU A 14 -6.60 -5.42 1.70
CA LEU A 14 -5.64 -6.30 2.35
C LEU A 14 -4.67 -6.83 1.30
N LEU A 15 -3.40 -6.45 1.41
CA LEU A 15 -2.36 -6.78 0.45
C LEU A 15 -1.37 -7.81 1.02
N ILE A 16 -1.19 -8.91 0.29
CA ILE A 16 -0.07 -9.85 0.49
C ILE A 16 1.09 -9.38 -0.38
N GLN A 17 2.26 -9.18 0.22
CA GLN A 17 3.48 -8.84 -0.49
C GLN A 17 4.40 -10.06 -0.59
N ASN A 18 5.17 -10.13 -1.68
CA ASN A 18 6.30 -11.05 -1.79
C ASN A 18 7.55 -10.43 -1.14
N ASP A 19 8.70 -11.09 -1.23
CA ASP A 19 9.94 -10.63 -0.58
C ASP A 19 10.63 -9.45 -1.29
N THR A 20 10.01 -8.87 -2.33
CA THR A 20 10.59 -7.75 -3.09
C THR A 20 10.03 -6.41 -2.62
N VAL A 21 10.90 -5.43 -2.38
CA VAL A 21 10.48 -4.06 -2.05
C VAL A 21 10.00 -3.36 -3.32
N GLY A 22 8.68 -3.23 -3.47
CA GLY A 22 8.05 -2.56 -4.61
C GLY A 22 6.92 -1.59 -4.25
N LEU A 23 6.28 -1.77 -3.08
CA LEU A 23 5.22 -0.89 -2.62
C LEU A 23 5.80 0.42 -2.07
N GLN A 24 5.24 1.54 -2.52
CA GLN A 24 5.53 2.87 -2.00
C GLN A 24 4.23 3.54 -1.57
N VAL A 25 4.28 4.25 -0.43
CA VAL A 25 3.15 5.03 0.09
C VAL A 25 3.57 6.49 0.22
N LEU A 26 2.69 7.41 -0.17
CA LEU A 26 2.91 8.84 0.01
C LEU A 26 2.59 9.23 1.45
N HIS A 27 3.60 9.68 2.20
CA HIS A 27 3.45 10.17 3.56
C HIS A 27 4.14 11.54 3.71
N LYS A 28 3.36 12.58 4.04
CA LYS A 28 3.86 13.96 4.20
C LYS A 28 4.67 14.42 2.97
N ASP A 29 4.05 14.31 1.80
CA ASP A 29 4.60 14.68 0.49
C ASP A 29 5.90 13.94 0.10
N LYS A 30 6.17 12.80 0.76
CA LYS A 30 7.33 11.96 0.47
C LYS A 30 6.90 10.52 0.24
N TRP A 31 7.41 9.92 -0.82
CA TRP A 31 7.25 8.49 -1.06
C TRP A 31 8.13 7.68 -0.12
N VAL A 32 7.51 6.74 0.60
CA VAL A 32 8.18 5.85 1.56
C VAL A 32 8.04 4.42 1.07
N ASN A 33 9.17 3.70 1.00
CA ASN A 33 9.17 2.28 0.69
C ASN A 33 8.61 1.49 1.87
N ILE A 34 7.67 0.60 1.58
CA ILE A 34 7.19 -0.36 2.57
C ILE A 34 7.95 -1.66 2.40
N HIS A 35 8.62 -2.09 3.46
CA HIS A 35 9.33 -3.36 3.48
C HIS A 35 8.34 -4.49 3.78
N PRO A 36 8.29 -5.57 2.98
CA PRO A 36 7.46 -6.73 3.26
C PRO A 36 7.80 -7.32 4.63
N ILE A 37 6.78 -7.67 5.40
CA ILE A 37 6.92 -8.40 6.68
C ILE A 37 6.45 -9.84 6.43
N PRO A 38 7.27 -10.86 6.74
CA PRO A 38 6.87 -12.26 6.57
C PRO A 38 5.58 -12.59 7.33
N ASN A 39 4.71 -13.41 6.72
CA ASN A 39 3.44 -13.88 7.29
C ASN A 39 2.49 -12.75 7.71
N SER A 40 2.43 -11.66 6.93
CA SER A 40 1.58 -10.51 7.23
C SER A 40 0.75 -10.07 6.03
N PHE A 41 -0.31 -9.32 6.33
CA PHE A 41 -1.03 -8.49 5.37
C PHE A 41 -0.73 -7.03 5.67
N LEU A 42 -0.56 -6.22 4.62
CA LEU A 42 -0.68 -4.78 4.74
C LEU A 42 -2.15 -4.40 4.57
N ALA A 43 -2.69 -3.66 5.53
CA ALA A 43 -4.04 -3.10 5.46
C ALA A 43 -3.96 -1.62 5.11
N ASN A 44 -4.78 -1.18 4.15
CA ASN A 44 -5.00 0.25 3.89
C ASN A 44 -6.48 0.55 3.76
N ASN A 45 -6.85 1.73 4.25
CA ASN A 45 -8.18 2.29 4.08
C ASN A 45 -8.38 2.70 2.62
N GLY A 46 -9.61 2.55 2.14
CA GLY A 46 -10.05 3.10 0.86
C GLY A 46 -10.93 4.33 1.02
N ASP A 47 -11.21 4.99 -0.10
CA ASP A 47 -11.91 6.27 -0.16
C ASP A 47 -13.30 6.28 0.52
N HIS A 48 -13.97 5.12 0.68
CA HIS A 48 -15.31 5.05 1.28
C HIS A 48 -15.30 5.00 2.82
N ILE A 49 -14.13 4.81 3.45
CA ILE A 49 -13.99 4.78 4.92
C ILE A 49 -13.51 6.12 5.49
N GLU A 50 -12.94 6.99 4.64
CA GLU A 50 -12.57 8.37 4.96
C GLU A 50 -13.81 9.25 5.17
#